data_AF-A0A6P0M5K2-F1
#
_entry.id   AF-A0A6P0M5K2-F1
#
_cell.length_a   1.000
_cell.length_b   1.000
_cell.length_c   1.000
_cell.angle_alpha   90.00
_cell.angle_beta   90.00
_cell.angle_gamma   90.00
#
_symmetry.space_group_name_H-M   'P 1'
#
loop_
_entity.id
_entity.type
_entity.pdbx_description
1 polymer ?
#
loop_
_entity_poly.entity_id
_entity_poly.type
_entity_poly.pdbx_seq_one_letter_code
_entity_poly.pdbx_strand_id
1 'polypeptide(L)'
;MGNVLQIDHDVYIDIDMIPESPGPYVNHSCNPNAGIIGDRILIALRQIIAGEEIFFDYSTTMDEDFWTMKCLCGTQDCRGTVTDFKYLPSETKQLYLKLGIVQKFIVNSINKD
;
A
#
# COMPACT_ATOMS: atom_id res chain seq x y z
N MET A 1 1.63 -12.47 -14.14
CA MET A 1 1.19 -11.80 -12.91
C MET A 1 1.27 -10.32 -13.21
N GLY A 2 0.12 -9.68 -13.41
CA GLY A 2 0.03 -8.24 -13.70
C GLY A 2 0.13 -7.41 -12.43
N ASN A 3 0.33 -6.10 -12.59
CA ASN A 3 0.27 -5.14 -11.50
C ASN A 3 -1.20 -4.89 -11.14
N VAL A 4 -1.70 -5.67 -10.17
CA VAL A 4 -3.08 -5.57 -9.70
C VAL A 4 -3.15 -4.81 -8.38
N LEU A 5 -4.16 -3.94 -8.25
CA LEU A 5 -4.51 -3.27 -7.00
C LEU A 5 -5.78 -3.89 -6.44
N GLN A 6 -5.72 -4.50 -5.26
CA GLN A 6 -6.91 -4.99 -4.57
C GLN A 6 -7.71 -3.82 -4.00
N ILE A 7 -9.01 -3.78 -4.28
CA ILE A 7 -9.92 -2.71 -3.84
C ILE A 7 -11.11 -3.22 -3.01
N ASP A 8 -11.37 -4.54 -3.03
CA ASP A 8 -12.31 -5.24 -2.15
C ASP A 8 -11.92 -6.73 -2.10
N HIS A 9 -12.64 -7.53 -1.30
CA HIS A 9 -12.50 -9.00 -1.29
C HIS A 9 -12.72 -9.58 -2.68
N ASP A 10 -11.75 -10.32 -3.22
CA ASP A 10 -11.79 -10.89 -4.58
C ASP A 10 -12.03 -9.87 -5.71
N VAL A 11 -11.80 -8.57 -5.47
CA VAL A 11 -11.96 -7.49 -6.47
C VAL A 11 -10.66 -6.73 -6.65
N TYR A 12 -10.20 -6.66 -7.89
CA TYR A 12 -8.92 -6.03 -8.25
C TYR A 12 -9.06 -5.15 -9.49
N ILE A 13 -8.23 -4.11 -9.54
CA ILE A 13 -7.97 -3.32 -10.74
C ILE A 13 -6.68 -3.81 -11.37
N ASP A 14 -6.75 -4.24 -12.63
CA ASP A 14 -5.55 -4.46 -13.45
C ASP A 14 -5.01 -3.10 -13.91
N ILE A 15 -3.94 -2.64 -13.27
CA ILE A 15 -3.37 -1.30 -13.50
C ILE A 15 -2.61 -1.28 -14.83
N ASP A 16 -2.09 -2.42 -15.29
CA ASP A 16 -1.36 -2.52 -16.57
C ASP A 16 -2.28 -2.27 -17.77
N MET A 17 -3.59 -2.47 -17.60
CA MET A 17 -4.61 -2.26 -18.64
C MET A 17 -5.07 -0.80 -18.75
N ILE A 18 -4.59 0.10 -17.89
CA ILE A 18 -4.92 1.53 -17.93
C ILE A 18 -3.85 2.24 -18.77
N PRO A 19 -4.17 2.70 -20.01
CA PRO A 19 -3.18 3.36 -20.86
C PRO A 19 -2.56 4.57 -20.17
N GLU A 20 -1.24 4.70 -20.28
CA GLU A 20 -0.46 5.82 -19.74
C GLU A 20 -0.56 6.00 -18.20
N SER A 21 -1.04 4.97 -17.48
CA SER A 21 -1.07 5.02 -16.02
C SER A 21 0.35 5.02 -15.45
N PRO A 22 0.69 5.96 -14.54
CA PRO A 22 1.95 5.90 -13.80
C PRO A 22 1.91 4.87 -12.66
N GLY A 23 0.72 4.32 -12.34
CA GLY A 23 0.49 3.42 -11.21
C GLY A 23 1.42 2.21 -11.14
N PRO A 24 1.70 1.49 -12.25
CA PRO A 24 2.58 0.32 -12.26
C PRO A 24 4.03 0.61 -11.85
N TYR A 25 4.44 1.89 -11.83
CA TYR A 25 5.80 2.32 -11.51
C TYR A 25 5.98 2.76 -10.05
N VAL A 26 4.91 2.83 -9.26
CA VAL A 26 4.99 3.31 -7.87
C VAL A 26 5.45 2.17 -6.96
N ASN A 27 6.66 2.29 -6.43
CA ASN A 27 7.29 1.23 -5.64
C ASN A 27 6.84 1.21 -4.17
N HIS A 28 7.13 0.08 -3.51
CA HIS A 28 6.93 -0.08 -2.08
C HIS A 28 8.02 0.63 -1.25
N SER A 29 7.61 1.27 -0.16
CA SER A 29 8.50 1.63 0.96
C SER A 29 7.83 1.35 2.31
N CYS A 30 8.62 0.87 3.29
CA CYS A 30 8.16 0.71 4.68
C CYS A 30 7.95 2.06 5.39
N ASN A 31 8.59 3.13 4.89
CA ASN A 31 8.36 4.51 5.30
C ASN A 31 7.95 5.33 4.05
N PRO A 32 6.69 5.22 3.60
CA PRO A 32 6.24 5.80 2.35
C PRO A 32 6.05 7.32 2.45
N ASN A 33 6.15 8.01 1.31
CA ASN A 33 5.82 9.43 1.19
C ASN A 33 4.45 9.70 0.55
N ALA A 34 3.77 8.64 0.08
CA ALA A 34 2.43 8.66 -0.47
C ALA A 34 1.57 7.50 0.05
N GLY A 35 0.26 7.59 -0.11
CA GLY A 35 -0.68 6.54 0.28
C GLY A 35 -1.93 6.55 -0.59
N ILE A 36 -2.58 5.40 -0.75
CA ILE A 36 -3.79 5.26 -1.55
C ILE A 36 -5.01 5.55 -0.68
N ILE A 37 -5.86 6.46 -1.13
CA ILE A 37 -7.18 6.75 -0.55
C ILE A 37 -8.29 6.44 -1.55
N GLY A 38 -9.47 6.15 -1.02
CA GLY A 38 -10.52 5.52 -1.82
C GLY A 38 -9.96 4.27 -2.50
N ASP A 39 -10.41 3.98 -3.71
CA ASP A 39 -10.04 2.71 -4.34
C ASP A 39 -8.73 2.80 -5.14
N ARG A 40 -8.30 4.01 -5.53
CA ARG A 40 -7.21 4.17 -6.52
C ARG A 40 -6.50 5.54 -6.55
N ILE A 41 -6.77 6.43 -5.60
CA ILE A 41 -6.21 7.78 -5.63
C ILE A 41 -4.96 7.81 -4.75
N LEU A 42 -3.79 8.05 -5.35
CA LEU A 42 -2.54 8.21 -4.62
C LEU A 42 -2.38 9.66 -4.16
N ILE A 43 -2.20 9.89 -2.85
CA ILE A 43 -1.97 11.22 -2.26
C ILE A 43 -0.61 11.28 -1.56
N ALA A 44 -0.02 12.47 -1.51
CA ALA A 44 1.19 12.69 -0.71
C ALA A 44 0.87 12.74 0.79
N LEU A 45 1.72 12.13 1.63
CA LEU A 45 1.62 12.14 3.11
C LEU A 45 2.45 13.26 3.74
N ARG A 46 3.39 13.80 2.97
CA ARG A 46 4.23 14.94 3.32
C ARG A 46 4.64 15.67 2.05
N GLN A 47 5.36 16.77 2.19
CA GLN A 47 6.01 17.42 1.05
C GLN A 47 6.99 16.44 0.38
N ILE A 48 6.91 16.34 -0.95
CA ILE A 48 7.80 15.55 -1.81
C ILE A 48 8.60 16.54 -2.64
N ILE A 49 9.93 16.42 -2.61
CA ILE A 49 10.82 17.34 -3.33
C ILE A 49 11.14 16.82 -4.74
N ALA A 50 11.57 17.69 -5.65
CA ALA A 50 11.93 17.29 -7.00
C ALA A 50 13.07 16.25 -6.99
N GLY A 51 12.90 15.18 -7.76
CA GLY A 51 13.84 14.06 -7.84
C GLY A 51 13.67 12.99 -6.75
N GLU A 52 12.78 13.20 -5.78
CA GLU A 52 12.41 12.17 -4.82
C GLU A 52 11.46 11.15 -5.46
N GLU A 53 11.74 9.86 -5.30
CA GLU A 53 10.86 8.79 -5.77
C GLU A 53 9.58 8.72 -4.92
N ILE A 54 8.46 8.40 -5.55
CA ILE A 54 7.17 8.27 -4.88
C ILE A 54 6.98 6.82 -4.47
N PHE A 55 6.70 6.62 -3.18
CA PHE A 55 6.45 5.30 -2.61
C PHE A 55 5.14 5.26 -1.85
N PHE A 56 4.45 4.13 -1.91
CA PHE A 56 3.41 3.78 -0.96
C PHE A 56 3.71 2.45 -0.29
N ASP A 57 3.02 2.14 0.79
CA ASP A 57 3.15 0.84 1.43
C ASP A 57 2.09 -0.11 0.88
N TYR A 58 2.50 -1.06 0.02
CA TYR A 58 1.61 -2.06 -0.58
C TYR A 58 0.75 -2.81 0.44
N SER A 59 1.25 -2.99 1.66
CA SER A 59 0.50 -3.63 2.74
C SER A 59 -0.83 -2.95 3.04
N THR A 60 -1.01 -1.66 2.73
CA THR A 60 -2.28 -0.95 2.97
C THR A 60 -3.41 -1.33 2.01
N THR A 61 -3.12 -2.18 1.02
CA THR A 61 -4.07 -2.65 0.00
C THR A 61 -4.05 -4.18 -0.13
N MET A 62 -3.61 -4.93 0.88
CA MET A 62 -3.48 -6.39 0.82
C MET A 62 -4.08 -7.07 2.07
N ASP A 63 -4.99 -8.04 1.89
CA ASP A 63 -5.63 -8.82 2.98
C ASP A 63 -6.09 -10.24 2.58
N GLU A 64 -5.26 -11.02 1.89
CA GLU A 64 -5.62 -12.36 1.38
C GLU A 64 -4.58 -13.47 1.62
N ASP A 65 -3.44 -13.17 2.23
CA ASP A 65 -2.34 -14.10 2.53
C ASP A 65 -1.72 -14.80 1.31
N PHE A 66 -2.01 -14.35 0.10
CA PHE A 66 -1.56 -15.00 -1.13
C PHE A 66 -0.23 -14.48 -1.68
N TRP A 67 0.20 -13.29 -1.28
CA TRP A 67 1.38 -12.65 -1.86
C TRP A 67 2.27 -11.98 -0.81
N THR A 68 3.57 -12.18 -0.97
CA THR A 68 4.61 -11.46 -0.21
C THR A 68 5.78 -11.16 -1.15
N MET A 69 6.59 -10.17 -0.79
CA MET A 69 7.84 -9.90 -1.49
C MET A 69 8.96 -9.54 -0.53
N LYS A 70 10.21 -9.90 -0.88
CA LYS A 70 11.38 -9.37 -0.19
C LYS A 70 11.44 -7.86 -0.41
N CYS A 71 11.48 -7.08 0.68
CA CYS A 71 11.55 -5.63 0.64
C CYS A 71 13.00 -5.16 0.48
N LEU A 72 13.21 -4.22 -0.44
CA LEU A 72 14.51 -3.60 -0.73
C LEU A 72 14.44 -2.06 -0.65
N CYS A 73 13.46 -1.50 0.08
CA CYS A 73 13.22 -0.05 0.10
C CYS A 73 14.35 0.78 0.76
N GLY A 74 15.25 0.14 1.51
CA GLY A 74 16.44 0.79 2.07
C GLY A 74 16.19 1.74 3.24
N THR A 75 14.96 1.84 3.75
CA THR A 75 14.66 2.67 4.95
C THR A 75 15.26 2.04 6.21
N GLN A 76 15.57 2.86 7.22
CA GLN A 76 16.15 2.38 8.48
C GLN A 76 15.22 1.42 9.24
N ASP A 77 13.91 1.61 9.07
CA ASP A 77 12.80 0.85 9.64
C ASP A 77 12.24 -0.20 8.67
N CYS A 78 13.03 -0.60 7.65
CA CYS A 78 12.62 -1.59 6.67
C CYS A 78 12.22 -2.91 7.36
N ARG A 79 11.04 -3.43 7.02
CA ARG A 79 10.49 -4.66 7.59
C ARG A 79 11.06 -5.94 6.98
N GLY A 80 11.88 -5.83 5.93
CA GLY A 80 12.54 -6.95 5.24
C GLY A 80 11.62 -7.74 4.29
N THR A 81 10.33 -7.84 4.60
CA THR A 81 9.31 -8.49 3.76
C THR A 81 8.05 -7.65 3.75
N VAL A 82 7.44 -7.49 2.57
CA VAL A 82 6.10 -6.93 2.40
C VAL A 82 5.10 -8.05 2.62
N THR A 83 4.16 -7.81 3.53
CA THR A 83 3.10 -8.74 3.94
C THR A 83 1.76 -8.00 4.00
N ASP A 84 0.68 -8.71 4.21
CA ASP A 84 -0.65 -8.14 4.40
C ASP A 84 -0.72 -7.18 5.59
N PHE A 85 -1.72 -6.29 5.54
CA PHE A 85 -1.92 -5.25 6.55
C PHE A 85 -1.99 -5.80 7.98
N LYS A 86 -2.69 -6.93 8.17
CA LYS A 86 -2.91 -7.54 9.49
C LYS A 86 -1.61 -7.94 10.21
N TYR A 87 -0.54 -8.24 9.47
CA TYR A 87 0.77 -8.61 10.02
C TYR A 87 1.70 -7.42 10.29
N LEU A 88 1.30 -6.20 9.90
CA LEU A 88 2.11 -5.02 10.20
C LEU A 88 2.25 -4.80 11.72
N PRO A 89 3.35 -4.19 12.18
CA PRO A 89 3.49 -3.78 13.57
C PRO A 89 2.31 -2.91 14.03
N SER A 90 1.89 -3.05 15.28
CA SER A 90 0.71 -2.35 15.82
C SER A 90 0.79 -0.83 15.67
N GLU A 91 1.97 -0.24 15.90
CA GLU A 91 2.19 1.20 15.74
C GLU A 91 2.02 1.64 14.28
N THR A 92 2.55 0.86 13.33
CA THR A 92 2.38 1.09 11.89
C THR A 92 0.92 1.00 11.48
N LYS A 93 0.19 -0.01 11.97
CA LYS A 93 -1.26 -0.16 11.70
C LYS A 93 -2.03 1.07 12.18
N GLN A 94 -1.81 1.50 13.42
CA GLN A 94 -2.47 2.67 14.00
C GLN A 94 -2.16 3.95 13.22
N LEU A 95 -0.90 4.14 12.81
CA LEU A 95 -0.50 5.28 11.99
C LEU A 95 -1.25 5.30 10.65
N TYR A 96 -1.25 4.20 9.91
CA TYR A 96 -1.89 4.14 8.58
C TYR A 96 -3.42 4.27 8.67
N LEU A 97 -4.05 3.69 9.69
CA LEU A 97 -5.48 3.90 9.97
C LEU A 97 -5.78 5.38 10.24
N LYS A 98 -4.95 6.05 11.06
CA LYS A 98 -5.10 7.49 11.35
C LYS A 98 -4.90 8.36 10.11
N LEU A 99 -3.98 7.98 9.22
CA LEU A 99 -3.74 8.66 7.94
C LEU A 99 -4.86 8.41 6.92
N GLY A 100 -5.72 7.40 7.13
CA GLY A 100 -6.84 7.10 6.25
C GLY A 100 -6.43 6.47 4.91
N ILE A 101 -5.27 5.80 4.88
CA ILE A 101 -4.67 5.24 3.65
C ILE A 101 -4.77 3.70 3.55
N VAL A 102 -5.61 3.12 4.40
CA VAL A 102 -5.89 1.68 4.43
C VAL A 102 -7.20 1.45 3.70
N GLN A 103 -7.22 0.48 2.77
CA GLN A 103 -8.42 0.16 2.00
C GLN A 103 -9.59 -0.19 2.92
N LYS A 104 -10.79 0.30 2.57
CA LYS A 104 -11.97 0.20 3.45
C LYS A 104 -12.33 -1.25 3.79
N PHE A 105 -12.19 -2.18 2.85
CA PHE A 105 -12.49 -3.59 3.09
C PHE A 105 -11.56 -4.19 4.17
N ILE A 106 -10.29 -3.79 4.19
CA ILE A 106 -9.30 -4.17 5.22
C ILE A 106 -9.65 -3.54 6.57
N VAL A 107 -10.03 -2.25 6.58
CA VAL A 107 -10.48 -1.60 7.81
C VAL A 107 -11.72 -2.33 8.38
N ASN A 108 -12.63 -2.75 7.51
CA ASN A 108 -13.84 -3.46 7.92
C ASN A 108 -13.55 -4.91 8.37
N SER A 109 -12.51 -5.57 7.86
CA SER A 109 -12.13 -6.92 8.30
C SER A 109 -11.56 -6.92 9.72
N ILE A 110 -10.83 -5.86 10.11
CA ILE A 110 -10.25 -5.69 11.45
C ILE A 110 -11.31 -5.36 12.51
N ASN A 111 -12.37 -4.64 12.14
CA ASN A 111 -13.42 -4.20 13.08
C ASN A 111 -14.54 -5.23 13.29
N LYS A 112 -14.41 -6.45 12.75
CA LYS A 112 -15.39 -7.53 12.86
C LYS A 112 -15.15 -8.48 14.04
N ASP A 113 -14.16 -8.19 14.89
CA ASP A 113 -13.88 -8.91 16.14
C ASP A 113 -14.51 -8.22 17.37
#